data_AF-A0A2W5ZGW7-F1
#
_entry.id   AF-A0A2W5ZGW7-F1
#
_cell.length_a   1.000
_cell.length_b   1.000
_cell.length_c   1.000
_cell.angle_alpha   90.00
_cell.angle_beta   90.00
_cell.angle_gamma   90.00
#
_symmetry.space_group_name_H-M   'P 1'
#
loop_
_entity.id
_entity.type
_entity.pdbx_description
1 polymer ?
#
loop_
_entity_poly.entity_id
_entity_poly.type
_entity_poly.pdbx_seq_one_letter_code
_entity_poly.pdbx_strand_id
1 'polypeptide(L)'
;MTAEPAIATLVLGLLIGYVGQRSRMCFIGGVRDFMLVRDGELLKGLLAFFVTAWTAFAVAGLMGLLGDGWSRGGLSVAAAGWTVGLLAQGWMLAIAVVAGFAVGLFSVFANGCPFRQHVLAAQGDGNAALYLAGFYGGILIYGLVLVRLASRLLTG
;
A
#
# COMPACT_ATOMS: atom_id res chain seq x y z
N MET A 1 3.81 4.93 -28.60
CA MET A 1 3.41 4.05 -27.47
C MET A 1 4.06 2.70 -27.75
N THR A 2 5.26 2.45 -27.21
CA THR A 2 5.95 1.18 -27.43
C THR A 2 5.31 0.09 -26.55
N ALA A 3 5.29 -1.16 -27.01
CA ALA A 3 4.71 -2.29 -26.28
C ALA A 3 5.59 -2.77 -25.10
N GLU A 4 6.83 -2.28 -25.04
CA GLU A 4 7.85 -2.62 -24.04
C GLU A 4 7.38 -2.41 -22.59
N PRO A 5 6.81 -1.25 -22.19
CA PRO A 5 6.29 -1.05 -20.83
C PRO A 5 5.06 -1.91 -20.51
N ALA A 6 4.26 -2.28 -21.51
CA ALA A 6 3.05 -3.07 -21.30
C ALA A 6 3.40 -4.54 -20.95
N ILE A 7 4.36 -5.12 -21.67
CA ILE A 7 4.84 -6.49 -21.38
C ILE A 7 5.56 -6.53 -20.04
N ALA A 8 6.38 -5.51 -19.74
CA ALA A 8 7.12 -5.45 -18.48
C ALA A 8 6.20 -5.42 -17.25
N THR A 9 5.13 -4.62 -17.28
CA THR A 9 4.17 -4.53 -16.16
C THR A 9 3.34 -5.80 -16.02
N LEU A 10 3.00 -6.47 -17.13
CA LEU A 10 2.26 -7.73 -17.11
C LEU A 10 3.11 -8.88 -16.53
N VAL A 11 4.36 -9.01 -16.97
CA VAL A 11 5.31 -9.99 -16.43
C VAL A 11 5.56 -9.75 -14.95
N LEU A 12 5.77 -8.50 -14.54
CA LEU A 12 5.98 -8.15 -13.13
C LEU A 12 4.74 -8.46 -12.28
N GLY A 13 3.53 -8.13 -12.76
CA GLY A 13 2.28 -8.46 -12.09
C GLY A 13 2.07 -9.97 -11.92
N LEU A 14 2.40 -10.76 -12.94
CA LEU A 14 2.32 -12.22 -12.89
C LEU A 14 3.33 -12.80 -11.87
N LEU A 15 4.56 -12.29 -11.86
CA LEU A 15 5.59 -12.69 -10.90
C LEU A 15 5.17 -12.38 -9.46
N ILE A 16 4.68 -11.16 -9.20
CA ILE A 16 4.21 -10.76 -7.87
C ILE A 16 3.00 -11.61 -7.43
N GLY A 17 2.07 -11.88 -8.35
CA GLY A 17 0.92 -12.75 -8.09
C GLY A 17 1.32 -14.18 -7.72
N TYR A 18 2.24 -14.77 -8.47
CA TYR A 18 2.76 -16.13 -8.22
C TYR A 18 3.49 -16.22 -6.87
N VAL A 19 4.38 -15.26 -6.57
CA VAL A 19 5.09 -15.20 -5.28
C VAL A 19 4.11 -14.95 -4.12
N GLY A 20 3.11 -14.11 -4.33
CA GLY A 20 2.05 -13.82 -3.35
C GLY A 20 1.25 -15.06 -2.95
N GLN A 21 0.91 -15.91 -3.92
CA GLN A 21 0.20 -17.18 -3.67
C GLN A 21 1.04 -18.16 -2.83
N ARG A 22 2.35 -18.23 -3.06
CA ARG A 22 3.25 -19.15 -2.34
C ARG A 22 3.55 -18.68 -0.91
N SER A 23 3.71 -17.37 -0.72
CA SER A 23 4.20 -16.80 0.53
C SER A 23 3.14 -16.65 1.62
N ARG A 24 1.84 -16.73 1.29
CA ARG A 24 0.70 -16.56 2.22
C ARG A 24 0.86 -15.33 3.14
N MET A 25 1.50 -14.27 2.63
CA MET A 25 1.88 -13.11 3.41
C MET A 25 0.65 -12.32 3.85
N CYS A 26 0.51 -12.13 5.16
CA CYS A 26 -0.53 -11.31 5.75
C CYS A 26 0.13 -10.35 6.75
N PHE A 27 0.27 -9.06 6.40
CA PHE A 27 0.94 -8.07 7.26
C PHE A 27 0.31 -7.98 8.66
N ILE A 28 -1.02 -8.06 8.75
CA ILE A 28 -1.74 -8.09 10.03
C ILE A 28 -1.59 -9.46 10.75
N GLY A 29 -1.49 -10.54 9.97
CA GLY A 29 -1.32 -11.90 10.48
C GLY A 29 0.04 -12.10 11.16
N GLY A 30 1.12 -11.56 10.59
CA GLY A 30 2.46 -11.64 11.19
C GLY A 30 2.55 -10.95 12.55
N VAL A 31 1.86 -9.82 12.73
CA VAL A 31 1.83 -9.11 14.03
C VAL A 31 1.01 -9.91 15.05
N ARG A 32 -0.15 -10.45 14.66
CA ARG A 32 -0.99 -11.27 15.54
C ARG A 32 -0.29 -12.56 15.98
N ASP A 33 0.36 -13.25 15.04
CA ASP A 33 1.04 -14.52 15.28
C ASP A 33 2.29 -14.34 16.16
N PHE A 34 3.02 -13.23 15.96
CA PHE A 34 4.10 -12.84 16.84
C PHE A 34 3.64 -12.58 18.29
N MET A 35 2.47 -11.96 18.48
CA MET A 35 1.93 -11.72 19.83
C MET A 35 1.41 -13.00 20.49
N LEU A 36 0.76 -13.90 19.75
CA LEU A 36 0.05 -15.05 20.31
C LEU A 36 0.93 -16.31 20.44
N VAL A 37 1.72 -16.61 19.40
CA VAL A 37 2.52 -17.84 19.28
C VAL A 37 4.03 -17.55 19.38
N ARG A 38 4.44 -16.28 19.24
CA ARG A 38 5.85 -15.85 19.10
C ARG A 38 6.57 -16.42 17.87
N ASP A 39 5.81 -16.80 16.84
CA ASP A 39 6.39 -17.21 15.57
C ASP A 39 6.86 -15.99 14.77
N GLY A 40 8.18 -15.79 14.75
CA GLY A 40 8.82 -14.64 14.09
C GLY A 40 9.08 -14.82 12.60
N GLU A 41 8.78 -15.98 12.01
CA GLU A 41 9.11 -16.27 10.61
C GLU A 41 8.33 -15.38 9.62
N LEU A 42 7.03 -15.16 9.86
CA LEU A 42 6.24 -14.23 9.03
C LEU A 42 6.69 -12.77 9.24
N LEU A 43 7.13 -12.42 10.45
CA LEU A 43 7.60 -11.07 10.78
C LEU A 43 8.92 -10.74 10.08
N LYS A 44 9.84 -11.71 9.96
CA LYS A 44 11.09 -11.56 9.20
C LYS A 44 10.81 -11.27 7.72
N GLY A 45 9.80 -11.91 7.13
CA GLY A 45 9.36 -11.62 5.77
C GLY A 45 8.87 -10.18 5.58
N LEU A 46 8.11 -9.65 6.55
CA LEU A 46 7.69 -8.24 6.56
C LEU A 46 8.88 -7.28 6.66
N LEU A 47 9.80 -7.55 7.59
CA LEU A 47 11.02 -6.77 7.76
C LEU A 47 11.90 -6.79 6.49
N ALA A 48 12.04 -7.94 5.85
CA ALA A 48 12.77 -8.06 4.58
C ALA A 48 12.15 -7.21 3.47
N PHE A 49 10.82 -7.13 3.38
CA PHE A 49 10.13 -6.24 2.44
C PHE A 49 10.43 -4.76 2.70
N PHE A 50 10.41 -4.33 3.96
CA PHE A 50 10.75 -2.95 4.31
C PHE A 50 12.20 -2.61 3.98
N VAL A 51 13.14 -3.49 4.35
CA VAL A 51 14.57 -3.28 4.08
C VAL A 51 14.85 -3.29 2.58
N THR A 52 14.28 -4.23 1.82
CA THR A 52 14.47 -4.30 0.36
C THR A 52 13.86 -3.11 -0.36
N ALA A 53 12.67 -2.64 0.07
CA ALA A 53 12.10 -1.41 -0.47
C ALA A 53 13.02 -0.21 -0.18
N TRP A 54 13.44 -0.04 1.08
CA TRP A 54 14.35 1.04 1.46
C TRP A 54 15.63 1.03 0.63
N THR A 55 16.29 -0.13 0.53
CA THR A 55 17.55 -0.24 -0.23
C THR A 55 17.31 -0.05 -1.71
N ALA A 56 16.24 -0.61 -2.29
CA ALA A 56 15.90 -0.43 -3.71
C ALA A 56 15.63 1.05 -4.04
N PHE A 57 14.86 1.76 -3.22
CA PHE A 57 14.60 3.19 -3.40
C PHE A 57 15.87 4.03 -3.22
N ALA A 58 16.71 3.73 -2.22
CA ALA A 58 17.98 4.41 -2.00
C ALA A 58 18.95 4.22 -3.18
N VAL A 59 19.06 3.00 -3.67
CA VAL A 59 19.95 2.62 -4.78
C VAL A 59 19.46 3.20 -6.11
N ALA A 60 18.16 3.16 -6.38
CA ALA A 60 17.58 3.82 -7.55
C ALA A 60 17.81 5.33 -7.52
N GLY A 61 17.68 5.96 -6.33
CA GLY A 61 17.97 7.38 -6.13
C GLY A 61 19.42 7.76 -6.41
N LEU A 62 20.36 6.88 -6.08
CA LEU A 62 21.79 7.08 -6.38
C LEU A 62 22.10 6.93 -7.87
N MET A 63 21.42 6.02 -8.57
CA MET A 63 21.63 5.77 -10.00
C MET A 63 20.95 6.77 -10.94
N GLY A 64 20.26 7.79 -10.42
CA GLY A 64 19.54 8.79 -11.24
C GLY A 64 18.42 8.17 -12.10
N LEU A 65 18.00 6.96 -11.77
CA LEU A 65 17.00 6.17 -12.51
C LEU A 65 15.56 6.65 -12.24
N LEU A 66 15.38 7.43 -11.18
CA LEU A 66 14.20 8.25 -10.99
C LEU A 66 14.51 9.61 -11.61
N GLY A 67 13.90 9.91 -12.76
CA GLY A 67 14.10 11.18 -13.46
C GLY A 67 13.72 12.42 -12.62
N ASP A 68 13.56 13.57 -13.27
CA ASP A 68 13.32 14.89 -12.63
C ASP A 68 12.10 14.97 -11.68
N GLY A 69 11.29 13.91 -11.59
CA GLY A 69 10.24 13.75 -10.60
C GLY A 69 10.75 13.43 -9.18
N TRP A 70 11.91 12.79 -9.01
CA TRP A 70 12.46 12.48 -7.67
C TRP A 70 13.16 13.68 -7.01
N SER A 71 13.75 14.57 -7.81
CA SER A 71 14.30 15.85 -7.34
C SER A 71 13.22 16.86 -6.95
N ARG A 72 11.98 16.74 -7.44
CA ARG A 72 10.83 17.57 -7.04
C ARG A 72 9.89 16.91 -6.02
N GLY A 73 9.80 15.58 -5.99
CA GLY A 73 8.81 14.83 -5.19
C GLY A 73 9.32 13.58 -4.47
N GLY A 74 10.58 13.19 -4.63
CA GLY A 74 11.09 11.91 -4.15
C GLY A 74 11.81 11.99 -2.82
N LEU A 75 12.88 12.79 -2.77
CA LEU A 75 13.53 13.12 -1.50
C LEU A 75 12.67 14.07 -0.66
N SER A 76 11.80 14.87 -1.28
CA SER A 76 10.86 15.72 -0.56
C SER A 76 9.65 14.96 0.00
N VAL A 77 9.37 13.72 -0.40
CA VAL A 77 8.36 12.89 0.29
C VAL A 77 9.03 11.97 1.32
N ALA A 78 10.26 11.52 1.09
CA ALA A 78 11.01 10.75 2.08
C ALA A 78 11.56 11.61 3.24
N ALA A 79 12.12 12.78 2.96
CA ALA A 79 12.63 13.71 3.98
C ALA A 79 11.63 14.81 4.36
N ALA A 80 10.76 15.23 3.42
CA ALA A 80 9.75 16.24 3.65
C ALA A 80 8.32 15.70 3.85
N GLY A 81 8.02 14.43 3.56
CA GLY A 81 6.73 13.82 3.95
C GLY A 81 6.58 13.68 5.47
N TRP A 82 7.69 13.43 6.18
CA TRP A 82 7.72 13.39 7.65
C TRP A 82 7.84 14.77 8.30
N THR A 83 8.53 15.74 7.66
CA THR A 83 8.79 17.07 8.28
C THR A 83 7.86 18.18 7.76
N VAL A 84 7.50 18.16 6.48
CA VAL A 84 6.59 19.15 5.86
C VAL A 84 5.13 18.73 6.02
N GLY A 85 4.82 17.43 6.08
CA GLY A 85 3.49 16.94 6.47
C GLY A 85 3.17 17.18 7.96
N LEU A 86 4.18 17.15 8.84
CA LEU A 86 4.02 17.35 10.29
C LEU A 86 3.93 18.82 10.70
N LEU A 87 4.58 19.73 9.97
CA LEU A 87 4.63 21.16 10.31
C LEU A 87 3.73 22.04 9.43
N ALA A 88 3.40 21.66 8.19
CA ALA A 88 2.62 22.53 7.30
C ALA A 88 1.09 22.40 7.46
N GLN A 89 0.57 21.21 7.82
CA GLN A 89 -0.87 20.95 7.95
C GLN A 89 -1.15 19.83 8.97
N GLY A 90 -1.17 20.15 10.27
CA GLY A 90 -1.48 19.18 11.33
C GLY A 90 -2.82 18.43 11.14
N TRP A 91 -3.76 19.03 10.41
CA TRP A 91 -5.03 18.39 10.04
C TRP A 91 -4.86 17.19 9.09
N MET A 92 -3.86 17.20 8.19
CA MET A 92 -3.59 16.07 7.29
C MET A 92 -3.00 14.87 8.04
N LEU A 93 -2.16 15.11 9.05
CA LEU A 93 -1.70 14.04 9.92
C LEU A 93 -2.81 13.43 10.75
N ALA A 94 -3.68 14.27 11.32
CA ALA A 94 -4.84 13.78 12.06
C ALA A 94 -5.71 12.87 11.19
N ILE A 95 -5.99 13.28 9.94
CA ILE A 95 -6.73 12.45 8.98
C ILE A 95 -5.96 11.18 8.61
N ALA A 96 -4.65 11.26 8.38
CA ALA A 96 -3.84 10.09 8.04
C ALA A 96 -3.79 9.05 9.17
N VAL A 97 -3.66 9.51 10.42
CA VAL A 97 -3.70 8.64 11.61
C VAL A 97 -5.09 8.01 11.73
N VAL A 98 -6.16 8.81 11.70
CA VAL A 98 -7.53 8.30 11.81
C VAL A 98 -7.87 7.33 10.67
N ALA A 99 -7.49 7.64 9.43
CA ALA A 99 -7.68 6.76 8.29
C ALA A 99 -6.85 5.48 8.39
N GLY A 100 -5.61 5.56 8.85
CA GLY A 100 -4.74 4.40 9.09
C GLY A 100 -5.34 3.45 10.14
N PHE A 101 -5.83 4.00 11.25
CA PHE A 101 -6.55 3.22 12.26
C PHE A 101 -7.84 2.61 11.72
N ALA A 102 -8.62 3.37 10.94
CA ALA A 102 -9.85 2.87 10.33
C ALA A 102 -9.57 1.69 9.38
N VAL A 103 -8.62 1.84 8.45
CA VAL A 103 -8.23 0.76 7.53
C VAL A 103 -7.69 -0.45 8.29
N GLY A 104 -6.90 -0.24 9.35
CA GLY A 104 -6.44 -1.31 10.24
C GLY A 104 -7.60 -2.07 10.87
N LEU A 105 -8.57 -1.36 11.45
CA LEU A 105 -9.76 -1.95 12.07
C LEU A 105 -10.62 -2.72 11.07
N PHE A 106 -10.91 -2.13 9.90
CA PHE A 106 -11.67 -2.80 8.84
C PHE A 106 -10.94 -4.03 8.28
N SER A 107 -9.61 -4.00 8.20
CA SER A 107 -8.82 -5.15 7.76
C SER A 107 -8.90 -6.31 8.77
N VAL A 108 -8.94 -6.00 10.07
CA VAL A 108 -9.15 -7.03 11.11
C VAL A 108 -10.55 -7.63 11.00
N PHE A 109 -11.59 -6.82 10.80
CA PHE A 109 -12.96 -7.32 10.61
C PHE A 109 -13.12 -8.18 9.34
N ALA A 110 -12.43 -7.82 8.27
CA ALA A 110 -12.41 -8.60 7.02
C ALA A 110 -11.51 -9.86 7.09
N ASN A 111 -10.95 -10.17 8.26
CA ASN A 111 -10.11 -11.34 8.52
C ASN A 111 -8.90 -11.45 7.55
N GLY A 112 -8.35 -10.32 7.11
CA GLY A 112 -7.23 -10.29 6.16
C GLY A 112 -6.76 -8.89 5.79
N CYS A 113 -5.58 -8.80 5.18
CA CYS A 113 -5.12 -7.56 4.55
C CYS A 113 -5.60 -7.49 3.09
N PRO A 114 -5.67 -6.30 2.48
CA PRO A 114 -6.10 -6.15 1.08
C PRO A 114 -5.30 -7.04 0.14
N PHE A 115 -3.99 -7.21 0.38
CA PHE A 115 -3.13 -8.07 -0.44
C PHE A 115 -3.52 -9.56 -0.36
N ARG A 116 -3.82 -10.08 0.83
CA ARG A 116 -4.27 -11.48 1.00
C ARG A 116 -5.60 -11.72 0.30
N GLN A 117 -6.51 -10.75 0.32
CA GLN A 117 -7.82 -10.86 -0.33
C GLN A 117 -7.67 -10.92 -1.86
N HIS A 118 -6.71 -10.20 -2.45
CA HIS A 118 -6.37 -10.34 -3.88
C HIS A 118 -5.91 -11.75 -4.23
N VAL A 119 -5.07 -12.35 -3.39
CA VAL A 119 -4.57 -13.72 -3.59
C VAL A 119 -5.70 -14.75 -3.46
N LEU A 120 -6.58 -14.60 -2.47
CA LEU A 120 -7.73 -15.50 -2.26
C LEU A 120 -8.77 -15.39 -3.39
N ALA A 121 -9.04 -14.18 -3.87
CA ALA A 121 -9.91 -13.99 -5.03
C ALA A 121 -9.33 -14.63 -6.29
N ALA A 122 -8.00 -14.59 -6.47
CA ALA A 122 -7.33 -15.30 -7.56
C ALA A 122 -7.38 -16.84 -7.43
N GLN A 123 -7.60 -17.36 -6.21
CA GLN A 123 -7.82 -18.79 -5.96
C GLN A 123 -9.29 -19.21 -6.14
N GLY A 124 -10.20 -18.26 -6.42
CA GLY A 124 -11.62 -18.52 -6.66
C GLY A 124 -12.52 -18.42 -5.43
N ASP A 125 -12.07 -17.78 -4.35
CA ASP A 125 -12.94 -17.53 -3.18
C ASP A 125 -13.92 -16.37 -3.46
N GLY A 126 -15.21 -16.68 -3.51
CA GLY A 126 -16.28 -15.71 -3.75
C GLY A 126 -16.42 -14.65 -2.65
N ASN A 127 -16.09 -14.97 -1.40
CA ASN A 127 -16.13 -14.00 -0.31
C ASN A 127 -15.02 -12.96 -0.43
N ALA A 128 -13.83 -13.40 -0.86
CA ALA A 128 -12.71 -12.50 -1.14
C ALA A 128 -13.01 -11.58 -2.35
N ALA A 129 -13.67 -12.11 -3.38
CA ALA A 129 -14.11 -11.32 -4.52
C ALA A 129 -15.12 -10.23 -4.12
N LEU A 130 -16.09 -10.54 -3.24
CA LEU A 130 -17.06 -9.56 -2.74
C LEU A 130 -16.38 -8.47 -1.90
N TYR A 131 -15.42 -8.85 -1.04
CA TYR A 131 -14.62 -7.88 -0.29
C TYR A 131 -13.86 -6.91 -1.22
N LEU A 132 -13.22 -7.44 -2.28
CA LEU A 132 -12.52 -6.62 -3.26
C LEU A 132 -13.45 -5.69 -4.03
N ALA A 133 -14.65 -6.15 -4.41
CA ALA A 133 -15.64 -5.31 -5.05
C ALA A 133 -16.01 -4.11 -4.16
N GLY A 134 -16.19 -4.33 -2.85
CA GLY A 134 -16.42 -3.27 -1.87
C GLY A 134 -15.21 -2.33 -1.73
N PHE A 135 -13.99 -2.87 -1.69
CA PHE A 135 -12.75 -2.08 -1.61
C PHE A 135 -12.56 -1.16 -2.82
N TYR A 136 -12.71 -1.68 -4.04
CA TYR A 136 -12.63 -0.90 -5.27
C TYR A 136 -13.80 0.08 -5.42
N GLY A 137 -15.01 -0.31 -5.00
CA GLY A 137 -16.15 0.59 -4.91
C GLY A 137 -15.88 1.77 -3.98
N GLY A 138 -15.27 1.51 -2.82
CA GLY A 138 -14.84 2.54 -1.88
C GLY A 138 -13.80 3.50 -2.48
N ILE A 139 -12.82 2.99 -3.23
CA ILE A 139 -11.82 3.83 -3.94
C ILE A 139 -12.50 4.75 -4.96
N LEU A 140 -13.44 4.22 -5.74
CA LEU A 140 -14.18 5.02 -6.73
C LEU A 140 -15.02 6.11 -6.07
N ILE A 141 -15.75 5.77 -4.99
CA ILE A 141 -16.55 6.75 -4.23
C ILE A 141 -15.65 7.82 -3.61
N TYR A 142 -14.50 7.43 -3.05
CA TYR A 142 -13.51 8.37 -2.53
C TYR A 142 -13.03 9.35 -3.61
N GLY A 143 -12.67 8.84 -4.80
CA GLY A 143 -12.23 9.68 -5.91
C GLY A 143 -13.31 10.62 -6.46
N LEU A 144 -14.55 10.15 -6.58
CA LEU A 144 -15.64 10.92 -7.16
C LEU A 144 -16.28 11.92 -6.19
N VAL A 145 -16.43 11.54 -4.92
CA VAL A 145 -17.19 12.31 -3.93
C VAL A 145 -16.25 13.09 -3.02
N LEU A 146 -15.27 12.44 -2.39
CA LEU A 146 -14.42 13.09 -1.38
C LEU A 146 -13.44 14.08 -1.99
N VAL A 147 -12.80 13.76 -3.12
CA VAL A 147 -11.90 14.72 -3.80
C VAL A 147 -12.69 15.94 -4.31
N ARG A 148 -13.89 15.71 -4.86
CA ARG A 148 -14.76 16.78 -5.35
C ARG A 148 -15.27 17.64 -4.20
N LEU A 149 -15.64 17.04 -3.07
CA LEU A 149 -16.11 17.73 -1.87
C LEU A 149 -14.97 18.49 -1.17
N ALA A 150 -13.80 17.86 -0.99
CA ALA A 150 -12.62 18.50 -0.41
C ALA A 150 -12.16 19.70 -1.25
N SER A 151 -12.19 19.59 -2.59
CA SER A 151 -11.86 20.72 -3.46
C SER A 151 -12.83 21.91 -3.30
N ARG A 152 -14.10 21.66 -2.97
CA ARG A 152 -15.08 22.72 -2.71
C ARG A 152 -14.95 23.32 -1.31
N LEU A 153 -14.55 22.52 -0.32
CA LEU A 153 -14.35 22.94 1.06
C LEU A 153 -13.05 23.71 1.28
N LEU A 154 -12.01 23.47 0.47
CA LEU A 154 -10.73 24.17 0.57
C LEU A 154 -10.65 25.49 -0.23
N THR A 155 -11.55 25.73 -1.19
CA THR A 155 -11.62 26.99 -1.96
C THR A 155 -12.74 27.94 -1.49
N GLY A 156 -13.44 27.58 -0.41
CA GLY A 156 -14.51 28.38 0.21
C GLY A 156 -14.05 29.08 1.47
#